data_AF-A0AAU0LTM7-F1
#
_entry.id   AF-A0AAU0LTM7-F1
#
_cell.length_a   1.000
_cell.length_b   1.000
_cell.length_c   1.000
_cell.angle_alpha   90.00
_cell.angle_beta   90.00
_cell.angle_gamma   90.00
#
_symmetry.space_group_name_H-M   'P 1'
#
loop_
_entity.id
_entity.type
_entity.pdbx_description
1 polymer ?
#
loop_
_entity_poly.entity_id
_entity_poly.type
_entity_poly.pdbx_seq_one_letter_code
_entity_poly.pdbx_strand_id
1 'polypeptide(L)'
;MRKLLNLMLATLALGAASCNKTLVNTEESVETLKAKTSTSSVTNEWNSNPYKLNVIYFVPNDVDSIPNFRKRLSKILLDAQNMFANNMDREGFGRKSFGLDLLNDSLINIHYIAGKYGKATYPYSGGSGAVKAEVDSYFNQNPSGKKSEHNLIIIPTYNTDPANPGGPPFYGTGTSCYALDYVNLDAKNLGIGGDIGRKATVWIGGMIHELGHGLNASHNRMNKTLAPTLGTALMGSGNSTYGISTTSLTSTTAATFNNSQVFSPVVRTDWYASASAEITSLSSSFVNNKIIVSGKFTTTKPVNDIVVWHDREPFGVNNDYDAVQWATKIIGQDSFRFECPLADFYDLTGNYEMRIGFLHVNGSRTTLGYAYNFVNNIPDLSKVVTYKLLPTTGWSIVASDSNEPGSPASNVLDMNRSTVWHTPWSSTQTPQPHFFSVNMGALRTVKGLAFRNRDNLNGAMKDVNIYVSTNGVSWTLIKTTQLSKVAGSWINVDLNTSVSTQYLKIESTSSWGDFFYSHLADFGVY
;
A
#
# COMPACT_ATOMS: atom_id res chain seq x y z
N MET A 1 38.53 -73.16 -25.75
CA MET A 1 39.08 -72.18 -26.70
C MET A 1 37.99 -71.16 -27.04
N ARG A 2 38.26 -69.87 -26.78
CA ARG A 2 37.50 -68.63 -27.14
C ARG A 2 36.08 -68.51 -26.53
N LYS A 3 35.89 -67.73 -25.45
CA LYS A 3 35.70 -66.25 -25.36
C LYS A 3 34.40 -65.79 -26.05
N LEU A 4 33.53 -64.93 -25.54
CA LEU A 4 33.42 -64.12 -24.31
C LEU A 4 31.96 -63.58 -24.24
N LEU A 5 31.44 -63.41 -23.02
CA LEU A 5 30.70 -62.24 -22.49
C LEU A 5 29.49 -61.62 -23.26
N ASN A 6 28.32 -61.59 -22.61
CA ASN A 6 27.76 -60.33 -22.05
C ASN A 6 26.53 -60.56 -21.16
N LEU A 7 26.50 -59.77 -20.10
CA LEU A 7 25.61 -59.78 -18.94
C LEU A 7 24.34 -58.95 -19.24
N MET A 8 23.16 -59.44 -18.88
CA MET A 8 21.95 -58.61 -18.74
C MET A 8 21.18 -59.01 -17.48
N LEU A 9 20.83 -57.99 -16.69
CA LEU A 9 20.06 -58.00 -15.45
C LEU A 9 18.62 -58.48 -15.68
N ALA A 10 18.10 -59.27 -14.73
CA ALA A 10 16.67 -59.32 -14.41
C ALA A 10 16.44 -59.68 -12.94
N THR A 11 15.97 -58.68 -12.20
CA THR A 11 14.94 -58.70 -11.13
C THR A 11 14.92 -59.86 -10.12
N LEU A 12 15.18 -59.51 -8.85
CA LEU A 12 14.58 -60.20 -7.72
C LEU A 12 13.86 -59.18 -6.82
N ALA A 13 12.55 -59.36 -6.69
CA ALA A 13 11.70 -58.67 -5.75
C ALA A 13 11.99 -59.14 -4.32
N LEU A 14 12.05 -58.20 -3.37
CA LEU A 14 11.81 -58.45 -1.95
C LEU A 14 11.32 -57.15 -1.31
N GLY A 15 10.09 -57.17 -0.82
CA GLY A 15 9.49 -56.08 -0.07
C GLY A 15 10.04 -55.99 1.36
N ALA A 16 10.01 -54.78 1.92
CA ALA A 16 9.97 -54.58 3.36
C ALA A 16 9.47 -53.15 3.69
N ALA A 17 8.50 -53.11 4.61
CA ALA A 17 8.20 -52.03 5.55
C ALA A 17 7.80 -50.64 5.00
N SER A 18 6.52 -50.51 4.63
CA SER A 18 5.81 -49.22 4.69
C SER A 18 5.54 -48.87 6.15
N CYS A 19 6.42 -48.07 6.76
CA CYS A 19 6.11 -47.34 7.98
C CYS A 19 5.40 -46.04 7.60
N ASN A 20 4.07 -46.09 7.58
CA ASN A 20 3.23 -44.89 7.67
C ASN A 20 3.60 -44.11 8.94
N LYS A 21 4.30 -42.98 8.80
CA LYS A 21 4.28 -41.93 9.83
C LYS A 21 2.96 -41.19 9.70
N THR A 22 1.93 -41.72 10.36
CA THR A 22 0.77 -40.94 10.76
C THR A 22 1.28 -39.86 11.71
N LEU A 23 1.45 -38.64 11.19
CA LEU A 23 1.83 -37.50 12.02
C LEU A 23 0.65 -37.19 12.95
N VAL A 24 0.99 -37.14 14.23
CA VAL A 24 0.09 -37.14 15.37
C VAL A 24 -0.84 -35.92 15.30
N ASN A 25 -2.14 -36.22 15.27
CA ASN A 25 -3.19 -35.28 15.57
C ASN A 25 -3.12 -34.96 17.08
N THR A 26 -2.34 -33.96 17.48
CA THR A 26 -2.64 -33.23 18.72
C THR A 26 -3.75 -32.25 18.39
N GLU A 27 -4.95 -32.80 18.12
CA GLU A 27 -6.18 -32.12 18.49
C GLU A 27 -5.98 -31.70 19.95
N GLU A 28 -5.91 -30.38 20.18
CA GLU A 28 -6.56 -29.83 21.38
C GLU A 28 -7.92 -30.53 21.39
N SER A 29 -8.11 -31.44 22.34
CA SER A 29 -9.40 -32.05 22.58
C SER A 29 -10.36 -30.88 22.80
N VAL A 30 -11.08 -30.50 21.76
CA VAL A 30 -12.46 -30.11 21.90
C VAL A 30 -13.05 -31.32 22.58
N GLU A 31 -13.12 -31.28 23.91
CA GLU A 31 -13.99 -32.17 24.64
C GLU A 31 -15.27 -32.20 23.85
N THR A 32 -15.64 -33.40 23.41
CA THR A 32 -16.97 -33.73 22.96
C THR A 32 -17.86 -33.57 24.19
N LEU A 33 -18.11 -32.32 24.57
CA LEU A 33 -19.31 -31.92 25.27
C LEU A 33 -20.43 -32.32 24.31
N LYS A 34 -20.94 -33.54 24.51
CA LYS A 34 -22.32 -33.85 24.20
C LYS A 34 -23.11 -32.59 24.54
N ALA A 35 -23.72 -32.01 23.52
CA ALA A 35 -24.49 -30.79 23.60
C ALA A 35 -25.50 -30.91 24.76
N LYS A 36 -25.11 -30.45 25.94
CA LYS A 36 -25.99 -29.62 26.75
C LYS A 36 -26.00 -28.31 26.01
N THR A 37 -27.13 -28.03 25.39
CA THR A 37 -27.49 -26.78 24.74
C THR A 37 -27.44 -25.65 25.78
N SER A 38 -26.24 -25.21 26.14
CA SER A 38 -26.03 -23.90 26.71
C SER A 38 -25.64 -23.02 25.54
N THR A 39 -26.65 -22.44 24.89
CA THR A 39 -26.50 -21.31 24.00
C THR A 39 -25.94 -20.12 24.78
N SER A 40 -24.65 -20.15 25.13
CA SER A 40 -23.94 -18.93 25.48
C SER A 40 -23.79 -18.15 24.18
N SER A 41 -24.68 -17.18 23.95
CA SER A 41 -24.58 -16.27 22.81
C SER A 41 -23.24 -15.54 22.89
N VAL A 42 -22.44 -15.63 21.82
CA VAL A 42 -21.22 -14.82 21.66
C VAL A 42 -21.60 -13.35 21.75
N THR A 43 -20.97 -12.60 22.66
CA THR A 43 -21.31 -11.22 23.02
C THR A 43 -20.40 -10.17 22.37
N ASN A 44 -19.35 -10.59 21.67
CA ASN A 44 -18.45 -9.68 20.96
C ASN A 44 -19.20 -8.66 20.07
N GLU A 45 -18.88 -7.37 20.24
CA GLU A 45 -19.57 -6.22 19.60
C GLU A 45 -19.62 -6.32 18.06
N TRP A 46 -18.65 -6.99 17.44
CA TRP A 46 -18.49 -7.08 15.99
C TRP A 46 -18.75 -8.50 15.45
N ASN A 47 -19.35 -9.38 16.27
CA ASN A 47 -19.74 -10.73 15.86
C ASN A 47 -20.76 -10.72 14.71
N SER A 48 -21.57 -9.67 14.58
CA SER A 48 -22.52 -9.52 13.47
C SER A 48 -21.91 -8.94 12.18
N ASN A 49 -20.65 -8.50 12.16
CA ASN A 49 -20.03 -8.00 10.92
C ASN A 49 -20.08 -9.10 9.84
N PRO A 50 -20.58 -8.82 8.63
CA PRO A 50 -20.70 -9.81 7.57
C PRO A 50 -19.34 -10.33 7.07
N TYR A 51 -18.28 -9.55 7.22
CA TYR A 51 -16.91 -9.90 6.84
C TYR A 51 -16.03 -10.05 8.07
N LYS A 52 -15.20 -11.10 8.10
CA LYS A 52 -14.23 -11.35 9.17
C LYS A 52 -12.82 -11.43 8.60
N LEU A 53 -11.84 -10.97 9.36
CA LEU A 53 -10.43 -11.24 9.09
C LEU A 53 -10.21 -12.75 9.09
N ASN A 54 -9.67 -13.30 8.00
CA ASN A 54 -9.25 -14.69 7.98
C ASN A 54 -7.96 -14.78 8.79
N VAL A 55 -7.97 -15.51 9.91
CA VAL A 55 -6.77 -15.76 10.71
C VAL A 55 -6.27 -17.17 10.39
N ILE A 56 -5.04 -17.27 9.90
CA ILE A 56 -4.43 -18.50 9.42
C ILE A 56 -3.18 -18.79 10.24
N TYR A 57 -3.04 -20.03 10.70
CA TYR A 57 -1.81 -20.57 11.26
C TYR A 57 -1.20 -21.53 10.25
N PHE A 58 -0.17 -21.06 9.52
CA PHE A 58 0.46 -21.78 8.43
C PHE A 58 1.77 -22.41 8.91
N VAL A 59 1.91 -23.73 8.77
CA VAL A 59 3.04 -24.48 9.35
C VAL A 59 3.79 -25.22 8.24
N PRO A 60 5.04 -24.83 7.89
CA PRO A 60 5.87 -25.60 6.97
C PRO A 60 6.03 -27.06 7.40
N ASN A 61 6.21 -27.99 6.45
CA ASN A 61 6.20 -29.43 6.74
C ASN A 61 7.38 -29.94 7.60
N ASP A 62 8.39 -29.10 7.80
CA ASP A 62 9.61 -29.36 8.57
C ASP A 62 9.73 -28.45 9.82
N VAL A 63 8.62 -27.85 10.24
CA VAL A 63 8.52 -26.98 11.42
C VAL A 63 7.35 -27.45 12.30
N ASP A 64 7.55 -27.44 13.61
CA ASP A 64 6.47 -27.74 14.56
C ASP A 64 5.61 -26.51 14.86
N SER A 65 4.32 -26.72 15.09
CA SER A 65 3.44 -25.68 15.64
C SER A 65 3.85 -25.28 17.06
N ILE A 66 3.59 -24.02 17.44
CA ILE A 66 3.87 -23.57 18.80
C ILE A 66 2.67 -23.91 19.71
N PRO A 67 2.88 -24.54 20.88
CA PRO A 67 1.80 -24.90 21.79
C PRO A 67 0.87 -23.73 22.15
N ASN A 68 -0.43 -24.04 22.31
CA ASN A 68 -1.48 -23.09 22.71
C ASN A 68 -1.59 -21.85 21.80
N PHE A 69 -1.15 -21.93 20.53
CA PHE A 69 -1.19 -20.79 19.60
C PHE A 69 -2.59 -20.17 19.53
N ARG A 70 -3.64 -21.00 19.50
CA ARG A 70 -5.03 -20.52 19.41
C ARG A 70 -5.38 -19.60 20.58
N LYS A 71 -5.10 -20.03 21.81
CA LYS A 71 -5.38 -19.23 23.01
C LYS A 71 -4.56 -17.94 23.05
N ARG A 72 -3.26 -18.02 22.77
CA ARG A 72 -2.35 -16.86 22.80
C ARG A 72 -2.74 -15.82 21.75
N LEU A 73 -2.95 -16.26 20.51
CA LEU A 73 -3.33 -15.39 19.39
C LEU A 73 -4.74 -14.83 19.54
N SER A 74 -5.69 -15.60 20.10
CA SER A 74 -7.02 -15.09 20.40
C SER A 74 -6.96 -13.89 21.33
N LYS A 75 -6.20 -13.97 22.43
CA LYS A 75 -6.07 -12.86 23.37
C LYS A 75 -5.46 -11.62 22.70
N ILE A 76 -4.37 -11.80 21.94
CA ILE A 76 -3.69 -10.72 21.22
C ILE A 76 -4.66 -10.01 20.27
N LEU A 77 -5.41 -10.77 19.46
CA LEU A 77 -6.28 -10.21 18.43
C LEU A 77 -7.56 -9.60 19.01
N LEU A 78 -8.13 -10.17 20.07
CA LEU A 78 -9.26 -9.57 20.79
C LEU A 78 -8.86 -8.26 21.49
N ASP A 79 -7.63 -8.17 22.02
CA ASP A 79 -7.11 -6.92 22.58
C ASP A 79 -6.90 -5.86 21.50
N ALA A 80 -6.30 -6.24 20.37
CA ALA A 80 -6.13 -5.35 19.22
C ALA A 80 -7.48 -4.88 18.66
N GLN A 81 -8.46 -5.77 18.59
CA GLN A 81 -9.83 -5.46 18.15
C GLN A 81 -10.45 -4.36 19.03
N ASN A 82 -10.30 -4.46 20.36
CA ASN A 82 -10.76 -3.44 21.30
C ASN A 82 -9.97 -2.13 21.21
N MET A 83 -8.64 -2.20 21.08
CA MET A 83 -7.79 -1.02 20.88
C MET A 83 -8.21 -0.26 19.62
N PHE A 84 -8.46 -0.97 18.52
CA PHE A 84 -8.90 -0.36 17.27
C PHE A 84 -10.26 0.32 17.45
N ALA A 85 -11.23 -0.34 18.09
CA ALA A 85 -12.54 0.25 18.36
C ALA A 85 -12.48 1.54 19.19
N ASN A 86 -11.66 1.57 20.24
CA ASN A 86 -11.50 2.76 21.07
C ASN A 86 -10.90 3.92 20.28
N ASN A 87 -9.96 3.63 19.37
CA ASN A 87 -9.36 4.65 18.50
C ASN A 87 -10.34 5.11 17.42
N MET A 88 -11.09 4.20 16.79
CA MET A 88 -12.14 4.52 15.82
C MET A 88 -13.21 5.44 16.43
N ASP A 89 -13.61 5.16 17.67
CA ASP A 89 -14.58 5.98 18.41
C ASP A 89 -14.02 7.37 18.72
N ARG A 90 -12.77 7.47 19.19
CA ARG A 90 -12.08 8.74 19.44
C ARG A 90 -12.01 9.61 18.17
N GLU A 91 -11.75 9.00 17.02
CA GLU A 91 -11.68 9.70 15.72
C GLU A 91 -13.06 9.98 15.11
N GLY A 92 -14.16 9.67 15.80
CA GLY A 92 -15.52 10.04 15.40
C GLY A 92 -16.18 9.07 14.41
N PHE A 93 -15.65 7.86 14.24
CA PHE A 93 -16.26 6.81 13.41
C PHE A 93 -17.19 5.88 14.20
N GLY A 94 -17.30 6.09 15.51
CA GLY A 94 -17.97 5.19 16.45
C GLY A 94 -17.11 3.96 16.79
N ARG A 95 -17.56 3.17 17.77
CA ARG A 95 -16.93 1.90 18.17
C ARG A 95 -16.99 0.81 17.09
N LYS A 96 -16.16 0.93 16.06
CA LYS A 96 -16.03 -0.05 14.98
C LYS A 96 -14.69 -0.77 15.07
N SER A 97 -14.70 -2.07 14.78
CA SER A 97 -13.47 -2.84 14.62
C SER A 97 -13.58 -3.86 13.50
N PHE A 98 -12.46 -4.50 13.17
CA PHE A 98 -12.45 -5.61 12.24
C PHE A 98 -13.22 -6.79 12.83
N GLY A 99 -14.03 -7.47 12.02
CA GLY A 99 -14.71 -8.69 12.42
C GLY A 99 -13.72 -9.83 12.65
N LEU A 100 -13.97 -10.65 13.66
CA LEU A 100 -13.31 -11.95 13.88
C LEU A 100 -14.33 -13.08 13.82
N ASP A 101 -13.92 -14.23 13.31
CA ASP A 101 -14.70 -15.46 13.41
C ASP A 101 -14.44 -16.09 14.78
N LEU A 102 -15.48 -16.39 15.55
CA LEU A 102 -15.39 -16.70 16.99
C LEU A 102 -15.91 -18.11 17.28
N LEU A 103 -15.13 -18.88 18.03
CA LEU A 103 -15.62 -20.13 18.64
C LEU A 103 -16.41 -19.82 19.91
N ASN A 104 -15.95 -18.83 20.68
CA ASN A 104 -16.61 -18.21 21.82
C ASN A 104 -15.96 -16.85 22.10
N ASP A 105 -16.42 -16.13 23.13
CA ASP A 105 -15.91 -14.77 23.45
C ASP A 105 -14.42 -14.72 23.85
N SER A 106 -13.78 -15.86 24.14
CA SER A 106 -12.36 -15.94 24.48
C SER A 106 -11.48 -16.57 23.40
N LEU A 107 -12.08 -17.23 22.40
CA LEU A 107 -11.36 -17.99 21.38
C LEU A 107 -11.85 -17.64 19.98
N ILE A 108 -10.92 -17.21 19.14
CA ILE A 108 -11.17 -17.02 17.71
C ILE A 108 -11.03 -18.36 16.97
N ASN A 109 -11.75 -18.49 15.86
CA ASN A 109 -11.46 -19.50 14.87
C ASN A 109 -10.14 -19.14 14.14
N ILE A 110 -9.34 -20.15 13.85
CA ILE A 110 -8.02 -20.02 13.19
C ILE A 110 -7.88 -21.22 12.29
N HIS A 111 -7.71 -20.95 11.00
CA HIS A 111 -7.48 -21.98 9.99
C HIS A 111 -6.06 -22.52 10.15
N TYR A 112 -5.93 -23.79 10.52
CA TYR A 112 -4.64 -24.47 10.51
C TYR A 112 -4.36 -25.01 9.11
N ILE A 113 -3.22 -24.62 8.53
CA ILE A 113 -2.81 -25.07 7.20
C ILE A 113 -1.41 -25.67 7.30
N ALA A 114 -1.30 -26.97 7.03
CA ALA A 114 -0.01 -27.64 6.87
C ALA A 114 0.54 -27.31 5.48
N GLY A 115 1.68 -26.61 5.44
CA GLY A 115 2.38 -26.28 4.22
C GLY A 115 2.91 -27.53 3.53
N LYS A 116 2.88 -27.54 2.20
CA LYS A 116 3.34 -28.65 1.37
C LYS A 116 4.86 -28.82 1.38
N TYR A 117 5.59 -27.71 1.52
CA TYR A 117 7.04 -27.65 1.45
C TYR A 117 7.67 -27.31 2.80
N GLY A 118 9.00 -27.39 2.87
CA GLY A 118 9.76 -26.98 4.05
C GLY A 118 10.01 -25.48 4.10
N LYS A 119 10.42 -24.98 5.26
CA LYS A 119 10.62 -23.55 5.58
C LYS A 119 11.54 -22.78 4.63
N ALA A 120 12.46 -23.46 3.95
CA ALA A 120 13.32 -22.87 2.93
C ALA A 120 12.54 -22.31 1.71
N THR A 121 11.31 -22.77 1.49
CA THR A 121 10.41 -22.29 0.42
C THR A 121 9.67 -21.03 0.82
N TYR A 122 9.59 -20.75 2.12
CA TYR A 122 8.82 -19.65 2.70
C TYR A 122 9.73 -18.69 3.48
N PRO A 123 10.88 -18.24 2.95
CA PRO A 123 11.74 -17.31 3.68
C PRO A 123 11.10 -15.93 3.77
N TYR A 124 11.60 -15.10 4.70
CA TYR A 124 11.22 -13.70 4.83
C TYR A 124 11.26 -13.00 3.46
N SER A 125 12.42 -13.02 2.79
CA SER A 125 12.56 -12.40 1.47
C SER A 125 12.03 -13.33 0.37
N GLY A 126 10.95 -12.93 -0.30
CA GLY A 126 10.40 -13.65 -1.46
C GLY A 126 9.49 -14.85 -1.15
N GLY A 127 9.34 -15.26 0.10
CA GLY A 127 8.52 -16.44 0.45
C GLY A 127 7.01 -16.21 0.53
N SER A 128 6.55 -14.95 0.67
CA SER A 128 5.12 -14.63 0.83
C SER A 128 4.25 -15.11 -0.34
N GLY A 129 4.76 -15.04 -1.57
CA GLY A 129 4.04 -15.54 -2.76
C GLY A 129 3.75 -17.04 -2.69
N ALA A 130 4.71 -17.84 -2.22
CA ALA A 130 4.54 -19.28 -2.06
C ALA A 130 3.53 -19.62 -0.95
N VAL A 131 3.61 -18.92 0.19
CA VAL A 131 2.63 -19.06 1.28
C VAL A 131 1.22 -18.70 0.79
N LYS A 132 1.08 -17.56 0.11
CA LYS A 132 -0.22 -17.08 -0.39
C LYS A 132 -0.87 -18.07 -1.36
N ALA A 133 -0.08 -18.66 -2.26
CA ALA A 133 -0.58 -19.65 -3.21
C ALA A 133 -1.20 -20.88 -2.51
N GLU A 134 -0.60 -21.35 -1.42
CA GLU A 134 -1.14 -22.49 -0.65
C GLU A 134 -2.36 -22.09 0.19
N VAL A 135 -2.37 -20.89 0.78
CA VAL A 135 -3.55 -20.35 1.48
C VAL A 135 -4.74 -20.19 0.53
N ASP A 136 -4.50 -19.69 -0.68
CA ASP A 136 -5.55 -19.56 -1.71
C ASP A 136 -6.08 -20.92 -2.15
N SER A 137 -5.18 -21.90 -2.34
CA SER A 137 -5.57 -23.29 -2.64
C SER A 137 -6.44 -23.89 -1.53
N TYR A 138 -6.10 -23.64 -0.26
CA TYR A 138 -6.89 -24.08 0.88
C TYR A 138 -8.31 -23.46 0.86
N PHE A 139 -8.44 -22.16 0.66
CA PHE A 139 -9.76 -21.51 0.62
C PHE A 139 -10.57 -21.85 -0.63
N ASN A 140 -9.92 -22.15 -1.77
CA ASN A 140 -10.61 -22.68 -2.94
C ASN A 140 -11.26 -24.05 -2.67
N GLN A 141 -10.62 -24.88 -1.83
CA GLN A 141 -11.16 -26.16 -1.39
C GLN A 141 -12.15 -26.01 -0.22
N ASN A 142 -12.07 -24.91 0.54
CA ASN A 142 -12.87 -24.65 1.73
C ASN A 142 -13.56 -23.26 1.66
N PRO A 143 -14.40 -22.99 0.65
CA PRO A 143 -14.89 -21.64 0.36
C PRO A 143 -15.74 -21.04 1.48
N SER A 144 -16.46 -21.87 2.26
CA SER A 144 -17.25 -21.41 3.41
C SER A 144 -16.39 -20.89 4.57
N GLY A 145 -15.11 -21.27 4.61
CA GLY A 145 -14.13 -20.80 5.59
C GLY A 145 -13.63 -19.38 5.30
N LYS A 146 -13.60 -18.95 4.03
CA LYS A 146 -13.14 -17.61 3.66
C LYS A 146 -14.22 -16.58 4.00
N LYS A 147 -13.93 -15.67 4.94
CA LYS A 147 -14.89 -14.67 5.46
C LYS A 147 -14.66 -13.26 4.92
N SER A 148 -13.53 -13.00 4.26
CA SER A 148 -13.23 -11.74 3.59
C SER A 148 -12.04 -11.88 2.63
N GLU A 149 -11.65 -10.80 1.98
CA GLU A 149 -10.40 -10.71 1.22
C GLU A 149 -9.16 -10.48 2.10
N HIS A 150 -9.34 -10.28 3.41
CA HIS A 150 -8.26 -9.96 4.34
C HIS A 150 -7.72 -11.18 5.06
N ASN A 151 -6.39 -11.33 5.08
CA ASN A 151 -5.73 -12.48 5.70
C ASN A 151 -4.63 -12.02 6.65
N LEU A 152 -4.67 -12.52 7.88
CA LEU A 152 -3.53 -12.52 8.80
C LEU A 152 -2.94 -13.93 8.83
N ILE A 153 -1.75 -14.09 8.25
CA ILE A 153 -1.07 -15.38 8.13
C ILE A 153 0.07 -15.42 9.14
N ILE A 154 -0.02 -16.32 10.11
CA ILE A 154 0.92 -16.44 11.21
C ILE A 154 1.70 -17.74 11.03
N ILE A 155 3.02 -17.64 11.03
CA ILE A 155 3.93 -18.76 10.75
C ILE A 155 4.85 -18.98 11.95
N PRO A 156 5.04 -20.22 12.45
CA PRO A 156 6.01 -20.47 13.51
C PRO A 156 7.42 -20.01 13.11
N THR A 157 8.16 -19.46 14.07
CA THR A 157 9.58 -19.11 13.90
C THR A 157 10.39 -20.31 13.39
N TYR A 158 11.34 -20.05 12.50
CA TYR A 158 12.25 -21.08 11.98
C TYR A 158 13.45 -21.31 12.89
N ASN A 159 13.71 -20.33 13.75
CA ASN A 159 14.74 -20.39 14.78
C ASN A 159 14.17 -21.06 16.04
N THR A 160 14.88 -22.07 16.52
CA THR A 160 14.57 -22.77 17.77
C THR A 160 15.05 -22.01 19.01
N ASP A 161 15.95 -21.03 18.85
CA ASP A 161 16.32 -20.12 19.92
C ASP A 161 15.17 -19.13 20.20
N PRO A 162 14.49 -19.24 21.37
CA PRO A 162 13.39 -18.34 21.72
C PRO A 162 13.88 -16.89 21.91
N ALA A 163 15.19 -16.67 22.00
CA ALA A 163 15.76 -15.35 22.07
C ALA A 163 15.85 -14.65 20.71
N ASN A 164 15.75 -15.36 19.59
CA ASN A 164 15.98 -14.83 18.26
C ASN A 164 14.92 -15.33 17.26
N PRO A 165 13.61 -15.13 17.51
CA PRO A 165 12.58 -15.55 16.58
C PRO A 165 12.72 -14.84 15.24
N GLY A 166 12.44 -15.57 14.15
CA GLY A 166 12.60 -15.06 12.79
C GLY A 166 12.60 -16.17 11.75
N GLY A 167 12.76 -15.79 10.49
CA GLY A 167 12.77 -16.72 9.35
C GLY A 167 11.63 -16.53 8.36
N PRO A 168 10.34 -16.60 8.76
CA PRO A 168 9.21 -16.47 7.84
C PRO A 168 8.96 -15.01 7.39
N PRO A 169 8.08 -14.78 6.39
CA PRO A 169 7.54 -13.47 6.05
C PRO A 169 6.99 -12.70 7.26
N PHE A 170 7.29 -11.40 7.31
CA PHE A 170 6.79 -10.49 8.33
C PHE A 170 6.62 -9.09 7.72
N TYR A 171 5.52 -8.90 7.01
CA TYR A 171 5.18 -7.66 6.28
C TYR A 171 3.75 -7.72 5.74
N GLY A 172 3.18 -6.59 5.31
CA GLY A 172 1.94 -6.52 4.53
C GLY A 172 2.15 -6.72 3.01
N THR A 173 1.20 -7.37 2.33
CA THR A 173 1.10 -7.44 0.85
C THR A 173 -0.37 -7.36 0.41
N GLY A 174 -0.80 -6.20 -0.10
CA GLY A 174 -2.22 -5.99 -0.45
C GLY A 174 -3.11 -6.20 0.78
N THR A 175 -4.14 -7.04 0.66
CA THR A 175 -5.06 -7.39 1.76
C THR A 175 -4.57 -8.55 2.64
N SER A 176 -3.35 -9.05 2.40
CA SER A 176 -2.70 -10.07 3.24
C SER A 176 -1.61 -9.44 4.08
N CYS A 177 -1.39 -9.98 5.28
CA CYS A 177 -0.25 -9.66 6.12
C CYS A 177 0.32 -10.93 6.74
N TYR A 178 1.63 -10.90 7.00
CA TYR A 178 2.36 -12.02 7.56
C TYR A 178 2.95 -11.61 8.89
N ALA A 179 2.84 -12.52 9.86
CA ALA A 179 3.47 -12.39 11.16
C ALA A 179 4.07 -13.74 11.57
N LEU A 180 4.81 -13.74 12.68
CA LEU A 180 5.38 -14.97 13.23
C LEU A 180 4.82 -15.30 14.60
N ASP A 181 4.95 -16.57 14.97
CA ASP A 181 4.69 -17.07 16.31
C ASP A 181 5.95 -17.69 16.95
N TYR A 182 6.09 -17.54 18.26
CA TYR A 182 7.15 -18.16 19.05
C TYR A 182 6.63 -18.45 20.46
N VAL A 183 7.33 -19.31 21.22
CA VAL A 183 6.86 -19.84 22.51
C VAL A 183 6.40 -18.77 23.52
N ASN A 184 7.00 -17.58 23.49
CA ASN A 184 6.71 -16.48 24.41
C ASN A 184 5.91 -15.34 23.77
N LEU A 185 5.34 -15.52 22.57
CA LEU A 185 4.39 -14.58 21.98
C LEU A 185 3.04 -14.71 22.72
N ASP A 186 2.92 -14.00 23.84
CA ASP A 186 1.76 -14.05 24.72
C ASP A 186 1.47 -12.64 25.24
N ALA A 187 0.21 -12.20 25.17
CA ALA A 187 -0.21 -10.86 25.59
C ALA A 187 0.15 -10.54 27.05
N LYS A 188 0.21 -11.56 27.93
CA LYS A 188 0.61 -11.37 29.33
C LYS A 188 2.05 -10.87 29.49
N ASN A 189 2.88 -11.02 28.46
CA ASN A 189 4.27 -10.58 28.47
C ASN A 189 4.42 -9.11 28.05
N LEU A 190 3.37 -8.43 27.60
CA LEU A 190 3.44 -7.00 27.31
C LEU A 190 3.68 -6.20 28.60
N GLY A 191 4.59 -5.22 28.55
CA GLY A 191 4.85 -4.29 29.66
C GLY A 191 5.67 -4.85 30.84
N ILE A 192 6.01 -6.14 30.87
CA ILE A 192 6.70 -6.75 32.03
C ILE A 192 8.21 -6.42 32.13
N GLY A 193 8.77 -5.70 31.15
CA GLY A 193 10.20 -5.41 31.07
C GLY A 193 11.07 -6.62 30.67
N GLY A 194 12.39 -6.42 30.67
CA GLY A 194 13.37 -7.44 30.27
C GLY A 194 13.24 -7.90 28.81
N ASP A 195 14.00 -8.93 28.45
CA ASP A 195 14.03 -9.42 27.06
C ASP A 195 12.70 -10.03 26.61
N ILE A 196 11.99 -10.72 27.50
CA ILE A 196 10.68 -11.32 27.18
C ILE A 196 9.66 -10.23 26.88
N GLY A 197 9.56 -9.19 27.72
CA GLY A 197 8.60 -8.11 27.51
C GLY A 197 8.93 -7.23 26.31
N ARG A 198 10.23 -6.95 26.08
CA ARG A 198 10.69 -6.25 24.88
C ARG A 198 10.32 -7.02 23.61
N LYS A 199 10.50 -8.34 23.59
CA LYS A 199 10.13 -9.18 22.43
C LYS A 199 8.62 -9.25 22.23
N ALA A 200 7.85 -9.34 23.30
CA ALA A 200 6.39 -9.28 23.20
C ALA A 200 5.95 -7.97 22.53
N THR A 201 6.54 -6.84 22.94
CA THR A 201 6.28 -5.53 22.32
C THR A 201 6.60 -5.53 20.82
N VAL A 202 7.81 -5.95 20.45
CA VAL A 202 8.28 -5.92 19.06
C VAL A 202 7.43 -6.84 18.17
N TRP A 203 7.17 -8.07 18.60
CA TRP A 203 6.53 -9.07 17.74
C TRP A 203 5.01 -9.01 17.77
N ILE A 204 4.39 -8.67 18.91
CA ILE A 204 2.95 -8.40 18.97
C ILE A 204 2.67 -7.05 18.33
N GLY A 205 3.38 -6.00 18.71
CA GLY A 205 3.26 -4.68 18.09
C GLY A 205 3.52 -4.71 16.59
N GLY A 206 4.54 -5.46 16.16
CA GLY A 206 4.81 -5.73 14.75
C GLY A 206 3.64 -6.47 14.08
N MET A 207 3.11 -7.54 14.66
CA MET A 207 1.94 -8.25 14.11
C MET A 207 0.75 -7.30 13.90
N ILE A 208 0.47 -6.42 14.87
CA ILE A 208 -0.65 -5.47 14.78
C ILE A 208 -0.35 -4.34 13.78
N HIS A 209 0.91 -3.93 13.62
CA HIS A 209 1.36 -3.02 12.56
C HIS A 209 1.17 -3.64 11.17
N GLU A 210 1.65 -4.88 10.96
CA GLU A 210 1.47 -5.60 9.69
C GLU A 210 0.00 -5.88 9.40
N LEU A 211 -0.81 -6.17 10.43
CA LEU A 211 -2.25 -6.24 10.30
C LEU A 211 -2.82 -4.91 9.80
N GLY A 212 -2.33 -3.77 10.29
CA GLY A 212 -2.71 -2.46 9.77
C GLY A 212 -2.46 -2.32 8.27
N HIS A 213 -1.31 -2.79 7.76
CA HIS A 213 -1.05 -2.86 6.31
C HIS A 213 -2.01 -3.79 5.58
N GLY A 214 -2.24 -4.99 6.13
CA GLY A 214 -3.24 -5.93 5.60
C GLY A 214 -4.66 -5.36 5.60
N LEU A 215 -4.93 -4.31 6.37
CA LEU A 215 -6.18 -3.55 6.43
C LEU A 215 -6.12 -2.24 5.63
N ASN A 216 -5.18 -2.13 4.68
CA ASN A 216 -4.98 -1.05 3.71
C ASN A 216 -4.31 0.23 4.25
N ALA A 217 -3.85 0.26 5.50
CA ALA A 217 -3.17 1.43 6.06
C ALA A 217 -1.74 1.57 5.49
N SER A 218 -1.34 2.82 5.28
CA SER A 218 0.02 3.21 4.95
C SER A 218 0.75 3.72 6.19
N HIS A 219 2.08 3.78 6.13
CA HIS A 219 2.84 4.39 7.22
C HIS A 219 2.45 5.85 7.43
N ASN A 220 2.60 6.31 8.66
CA ASN A 220 2.43 7.70 9.02
C ASN A 220 3.04 7.98 10.39
N ARG A 221 3.17 9.27 10.70
CA ARG A 221 3.60 9.77 12.00
C ARG A 221 2.46 10.49 12.69
N MET A 222 2.36 10.28 14.00
CA MET A 222 1.45 11.06 14.85
C MET A 222 1.79 12.54 14.71
N ASN A 223 0.78 13.40 14.54
CA ASN A 223 0.97 14.84 14.51
C ASN A 223 1.70 15.31 15.78
N LYS A 224 2.67 16.20 15.64
CA LYS A 224 3.56 16.60 16.75
C LYS A 224 2.81 17.14 17.97
N THR A 225 1.71 17.86 17.78
CA THR A 225 0.93 18.40 18.90
C THR A 225 0.08 17.33 19.59
N LEU A 226 -0.26 16.24 18.90
CA LEU A 226 -1.02 15.12 19.44
C LEU A 226 -0.13 14.05 20.09
N ALA A 227 1.12 13.92 19.67
CA ALA A 227 2.04 12.91 20.18
C ALA A 227 2.19 12.88 21.72
N PRO A 228 2.20 14.01 22.46
CA PRO A 228 2.24 13.98 23.93
C PRO A 228 1.01 13.33 24.59
N THR A 229 -0.16 13.33 23.93
CA THR A 229 -1.42 12.81 24.50
C THR A 229 -1.81 11.46 23.92
N LEU A 230 -1.58 11.25 22.63
CA LEU A 230 -1.93 10.02 21.91
C LEU A 230 -0.74 9.07 21.73
N GLY A 231 0.46 9.48 22.09
CA GLY A 231 1.67 8.67 21.99
C GLY A 231 2.08 8.40 20.54
N THR A 232 2.54 7.18 20.29
CA THR A 232 3.12 6.78 19.01
C THR A 232 2.05 6.24 18.07
N ALA A 233 2.05 6.68 16.82
CA ALA A 233 1.19 6.12 15.78
C ALA A 233 1.52 4.64 15.55
N LEU A 234 0.49 3.77 15.53
CA LEU A 234 0.63 2.33 15.26
C LEU A 234 1.41 2.10 13.97
N MET A 235 0.99 2.78 12.90
CA MET A 235 1.58 2.70 11.56
C MET A 235 2.84 3.55 11.38
N GLY A 236 3.33 4.18 12.45
CA GLY A 236 4.67 4.75 12.52
C GLY A 236 5.60 3.75 13.20
N SER A 237 6.20 4.16 14.32
CA SER A 237 7.02 3.28 15.17
C SER A 237 6.19 2.58 16.26
N GLY A 238 4.90 2.35 16.04
CA GLY A 238 4.01 1.74 17.02
C GLY A 238 4.42 0.33 17.41
N ASN A 239 5.01 -0.41 16.48
CA ASN A 239 5.56 -1.75 16.70
C ASN A 239 6.63 -1.79 17.79
N SER A 240 7.33 -0.69 18.10
CA SER A 240 8.32 -0.62 19.18
C SER A 240 7.80 -0.06 20.51
N THR A 241 6.54 0.38 20.54
CA THR A 241 5.92 1.03 21.71
C THR A 241 4.69 0.28 22.25
N TYR A 242 4.11 -0.61 21.44
CA TYR A 242 2.90 -1.35 21.76
C TYR A 242 2.99 -2.14 23.07
N GLY A 243 2.16 -1.77 24.05
CA GLY A 243 2.12 -2.42 25.36
C GLY A 243 3.20 -1.95 26.35
N ILE A 244 4.05 -0.99 25.97
CA ILE A 244 5.01 -0.31 26.88
C ILE A 244 4.57 1.14 27.12
N SER A 245 4.19 1.84 26.06
CA SER A 245 3.69 3.21 26.14
C SER A 245 2.44 3.35 25.27
N THR A 246 1.84 4.54 25.26
CA THR A 246 0.64 4.77 24.47
C THR A 246 0.95 4.62 22.98
N THR A 247 0.27 3.66 22.35
CA THR A 247 0.26 3.47 20.90
C THR A 247 -1.19 3.64 20.43
N SER A 248 -1.40 4.40 19.36
CA SER A 248 -2.74 4.76 18.89
C SER A 248 -2.84 4.78 17.37
N LEU A 249 -4.05 4.73 16.84
CA LEU A 249 -4.29 4.98 15.42
C LEU A 249 -4.31 6.48 15.18
N THR A 250 -3.82 6.93 14.02
CA THR A 250 -4.01 8.31 13.58
C THR A 250 -5.35 8.48 12.85
N SER A 251 -5.77 9.72 12.60
CA SER A 251 -7.04 10.03 11.93
C SER A 251 -7.13 9.42 10.52
N THR A 252 -6.04 9.42 9.75
CA THR A 252 -5.96 8.76 8.43
C THR A 252 -5.99 7.25 8.52
N THR A 253 -5.34 6.64 9.52
CA THR A 253 -5.45 5.19 9.76
C THR A 253 -6.89 4.82 10.12
N ALA A 254 -7.54 5.58 11.00
CA ALA A 254 -8.94 5.34 11.35
C ALA A 254 -9.89 5.51 10.15
N ALA A 255 -9.73 6.58 9.35
CA ALA A 255 -10.48 6.77 8.12
C ALA A 255 -10.29 5.61 7.12
N THR A 256 -9.05 5.12 7.00
CA THR A 256 -8.73 3.96 6.15
C THR A 256 -9.42 2.70 6.66
N PHE A 257 -9.38 2.43 7.96
CA PHE A 257 -10.03 1.28 8.57
C PHE A 257 -11.55 1.35 8.46
N ASN A 258 -12.17 2.52 8.60
CA ASN A 258 -13.61 2.70 8.36
C ASN A 258 -14.04 2.25 6.95
N ASN A 259 -13.13 2.35 5.98
CA ASN A 259 -13.34 1.93 4.60
C ASN A 259 -12.89 0.49 4.32
N SER A 260 -12.30 -0.22 5.27
CA SER A 260 -11.86 -1.60 5.10
C SER A 260 -13.03 -2.59 5.22
N GLN A 261 -13.04 -3.60 4.35
CA GLN A 261 -14.13 -4.59 4.23
C GLN A 261 -14.50 -5.22 5.58
N VAL A 262 -13.51 -5.57 6.40
CA VAL A 262 -13.73 -6.27 7.68
C VAL A 262 -14.31 -5.38 8.79
N PHE A 263 -14.30 -4.05 8.61
CA PHE A 263 -14.97 -3.09 9.51
C PHE A 263 -16.40 -2.78 9.06
N SER A 264 -16.78 -3.19 7.85
CA SER A 264 -18.08 -2.85 7.28
C SER A 264 -19.18 -3.68 7.91
N PRO A 265 -20.28 -3.06 8.40
CA PRO A 265 -21.50 -3.76 8.77
C PRO A 265 -22.37 -4.07 7.54
N VAL A 266 -22.00 -3.58 6.35
CA VAL A 266 -22.79 -3.70 5.12
C VAL A 266 -22.11 -4.65 4.14
N VAL A 267 -22.91 -5.55 3.56
CA VAL A 267 -22.50 -6.45 2.47
C VAL A 267 -22.40 -5.67 1.16
N ARG A 268 -21.32 -5.86 0.41
CA ARG A 268 -21.12 -5.31 -0.94
C ARG A 268 -20.53 -6.37 -1.87
N THR A 269 -20.80 -6.25 -3.15
CA THR A 269 -20.25 -7.11 -4.20
C THR A 269 -19.05 -6.50 -4.92
N ASP A 270 -18.77 -5.21 -4.69
CA ASP A 270 -17.76 -4.45 -5.41
C ASP A 270 -16.53 -4.05 -4.57
N TRP A 271 -16.32 -4.70 -3.41
CA TRP A 271 -15.14 -4.48 -2.58
C TRP A 271 -13.87 -4.54 -3.43
N TYR A 272 -13.03 -3.52 -3.29
CA TYR A 272 -11.73 -3.38 -3.97
C TYR A 272 -11.76 -3.41 -5.50
N ALA A 273 -12.94 -3.38 -6.12
CA ALA A 273 -13.04 -3.12 -7.56
C ALA A 273 -12.43 -1.76 -7.89
N SER A 274 -11.86 -1.65 -9.10
CA SER A 274 -11.19 -0.44 -9.56
C SER A 274 -12.04 0.81 -9.37
N ALA A 275 -11.39 1.87 -8.87
CA ALA A 275 -11.97 3.18 -8.66
C ALA A 275 -10.90 4.23 -8.95
N SER A 276 -11.36 5.43 -9.29
CA SER A 276 -10.50 6.57 -9.56
C SER A 276 -11.13 7.85 -9.04
N ALA A 277 -10.28 8.77 -8.60
CA ALA A 277 -10.64 10.15 -8.31
C ALA A 277 -9.67 11.09 -9.01
N GLU A 278 -10.19 12.18 -9.55
CA GLU A 278 -9.44 13.17 -10.32
C GLU A 278 -9.74 14.55 -9.75
N ILE A 279 -8.69 15.30 -9.40
CA ILE A 279 -8.84 16.68 -8.91
C ILE A 279 -9.06 17.60 -10.12
N THR A 280 -10.22 18.25 -10.15
CA THR A 280 -10.62 19.17 -11.23
C THR A 280 -10.28 20.63 -10.92
N SER A 281 -10.13 20.96 -9.64
CA SER A 281 -9.60 22.25 -9.17
C SER A 281 -8.86 22.06 -7.85
N LEU A 282 -7.71 22.71 -7.70
CA LEU A 282 -6.92 22.69 -6.47
C LEU A 282 -6.39 24.08 -6.18
N SER A 283 -6.57 24.51 -4.95
CA SER A 283 -5.94 25.70 -4.39
C SER A 283 -5.21 25.32 -3.11
N SER A 284 -3.99 25.82 -3.00
CA SER A 284 -3.16 25.71 -1.81
C SER A 284 -2.71 27.11 -1.37
N SER A 285 -2.62 27.33 -0.06
CA SER A 285 -2.15 28.60 0.50
C SER A 285 -1.54 28.38 1.87
N PHE A 286 -0.73 29.35 2.31
CA PHE A 286 -0.15 29.38 3.64
C PHE A 286 -0.66 30.63 4.37
N VAL A 287 -1.51 30.43 5.39
CA VAL A 287 -2.15 31.52 6.15
C VAL A 287 -2.20 31.12 7.62
N ASN A 288 -1.89 32.05 8.53
CA ASN A 288 -1.95 31.84 9.98
C ASN A 288 -1.21 30.58 10.46
N ASN A 289 0.01 30.35 9.95
CA ASN A 289 0.83 29.16 10.25
C ASN A 289 0.16 27.82 9.93
N LYS A 290 -0.71 27.78 8.92
CA LYS A 290 -1.36 26.58 8.41
C LYS A 290 -1.18 26.48 6.90
N ILE A 291 -0.86 25.28 6.42
CA ILE A 291 -1.07 24.93 5.02
C ILE A 291 -2.58 24.67 4.85
N ILE A 292 -3.22 25.39 3.96
CA ILE A 292 -4.63 25.22 3.61
C ILE A 292 -4.68 24.65 2.20
N VAL A 293 -5.32 23.49 2.04
CA VAL A 293 -5.53 22.86 0.73
C VAL A 293 -7.02 22.65 0.54
N SER A 294 -7.55 23.09 -0.58
CA SER A 294 -8.95 22.89 -0.92
C SER A 294 -9.10 22.63 -2.40
N GLY A 295 -10.10 21.84 -2.77
CA GLY A 295 -10.29 21.50 -4.16
C GLY A 295 -11.62 20.85 -4.45
N LYS A 296 -11.84 20.62 -5.73
CA LYS A 296 -12.92 19.79 -6.25
C LYS A 296 -12.39 18.56 -6.95
N PHE A 297 -13.18 17.50 -6.97
CA PHE A 297 -12.83 16.25 -7.60
C PHE A 297 -14.03 15.60 -8.30
N THR A 298 -13.73 14.75 -9.27
CA THR A 298 -14.67 13.78 -9.84
C THR A 298 -14.25 12.38 -9.44
N THR A 299 -15.17 11.43 -9.41
CA THR A 299 -14.84 10.05 -9.07
C THR A 299 -15.74 9.03 -9.78
N THR A 300 -15.20 7.85 -10.06
CA THR A 300 -15.93 6.71 -10.62
C THR A 300 -16.67 5.90 -9.55
N LYS A 301 -16.32 6.05 -8.26
CA LYS A 301 -17.05 5.47 -7.12
C LYS A 301 -17.09 6.45 -5.96
N PRO A 302 -18.21 6.57 -5.21
CA PRO A 302 -18.33 7.51 -4.11
C PRO A 302 -17.16 7.44 -3.12
N VAL A 303 -16.80 8.59 -2.54
CA VAL A 303 -15.71 8.75 -1.56
C VAL A 303 -16.32 9.06 -0.18
N ASN A 304 -15.89 8.35 0.86
CA ASN A 304 -16.34 8.61 2.24
C ASN A 304 -15.55 9.73 2.90
N ASP A 305 -14.23 9.65 2.75
CA ASP A 305 -13.25 10.43 3.48
C ASP A 305 -12.06 10.72 2.55
N ILE A 306 -11.41 11.85 2.78
CA ILE A 306 -10.18 12.21 2.09
C ILE A 306 -9.10 12.38 3.14
N VAL A 307 -7.92 11.87 2.84
CA VAL A 307 -6.76 11.88 3.71
C VAL A 307 -5.63 12.61 3.04
N VAL A 308 -4.78 13.26 3.82
CA VAL A 308 -3.56 13.89 3.33
C VAL A 308 -2.37 13.48 4.19
N TRP A 309 -1.26 13.15 3.55
CA TRP A 309 0.03 12.96 4.19
C TRP A 309 1.02 13.99 3.65
N HIS A 310 1.85 14.52 4.52
CA HIS A 310 2.99 15.33 4.17
C HIS A 310 4.25 14.55 4.51
N ASP A 311 4.83 13.94 3.49
CA ASP A 311 5.99 13.05 3.58
C ASP A 311 7.26 13.85 3.30
N ARG A 312 8.30 13.68 4.11
CA ARG A 312 9.57 14.39 3.94
C ARG A 312 10.53 13.53 3.15
N GLU A 313 11.37 14.13 2.33
CA GLU A 313 12.39 13.37 1.61
C GLU A 313 13.35 12.63 2.58
N PRO A 314 13.71 11.35 2.32
CA PRO A 314 13.39 10.54 1.14
C PRO A 314 11.95 10.02 1.09
N PHE A 315 11.30 10.13 -0.08
CA PHE A 315 9.91 9.69 -0.25
C PHE A 315 9.79 8.17 -0.47
N GLY A 316 8.58 7.66 -0.29
CA GLY A 316 8.15 6.35 -0.77
C GLY A 316 7.99 5.30 0.33
N VAL A 317 7.50 4.12 -0.08
CA VAL A 317 7.19 3.03 0.85
C VAL A 317 8.44 2.64 1.63
N ASN A 318 8.28 2.53 2.95
CA ASN A 318 9.33 2.27 3.95
C ASN A 318 10.26 3.45 4.26
N ASN A 319 10.10 4.59 3.60
CA ASN A 319 10.70 5.85 4.03
C ASN A 319 9.67 6.79 4.65
N ASP A 320 8.37 6.50 4.49
CA ASP A 320 7.24 7.36 4.84
C ASP A 320 6.71 7.20 6.27
N TYR A 321 7.53 6.65 7.18
CA TYR A 321 7.20 6.53 8.61
C TYR A 321 7.13 7.87 9.33
N ASP A 322 7.69 8.93 8.73
CA ASP A 322 7.70 10.28 9.29
C ASP A 322 6.59 11.18 8.73
N ALA A 323 5.78 10.67 7.79
CA ALA A 323 4.73 11.42 7.13
C ALA A 323 3.60 11.84 8.10
N VAL A 324 3.54 13.14 8.43
CA VAL A 324 2.45 13.71 9.24
C VAL A 324 1.16 13.82 8.42
N GLN A 325 0.01 13.73 9.08
CA GLN A 325 -1.22 13.29 8.43
C GLN A 325 -2.48 13.99 8.93
N TRP A 326 -3.52 14.06 8.09
CA TRP A 326 -4.86 14.55 8.46
C TRP A 326 -5.95 13.84 7.63
N ALA A 327 -7.13 13.69 8.21
CA ALA A 327 -8.33 13.22 7.52
C ALA A 327 -9.42 14.29 7.54
N THR A 328 -10.24 14.35 6.49
CA THR A 328 -11.37 15.27 6.38
C THR A 328 -12.56 14.58 5.70
N LYS A 329 -13.77 15.05 6.03
CA LYS A 329 -14.99 14.62 5.35
C LYS A 329 -15.12 15.35 4.00
N ILE A 330 -15.80 14.71 3.06
CA ILE A 330 -16.22 15.38 1.83
C ILE A 330 -17.19 16.53 2.16
N ILE A 331 -17.09 17.62 1.40
CA ILE A 331 -17.98 18.78 1.46
C ILE A 331 -18.93 18.68 0.27
N GLY A 332 -20.23 18.52 0.53
CA GLY A 332 -21.21 18.27 -0.53
C GLY A 332 -20.95 16.92 -1.20
N GLN A 333 -20.74 16.91 -2.51
CA GLN A 333 -20.52 15.68 -3.30
C GLN A 333 -19.12 15.59 -3.91
N ASP A 334 -18.41 16.71 -4.04
CA ASP A 334 -17.25 16.84 -4.93
C ASP A 334 -16.13 17.71 -4.37
N SER A 335 -16.23 18.17 -3.12
CA SER A 335 -15.32 19.20 -2.59
C SER A 335 -14.65 18.76 -1.30
N PHE A 336 -13.48 19.34 -1.00
CA PHE A 336 -12.74 19.03 0.22
C PHE A 336 -11.90 20.20 0.70
N ARG A 337 -11.52 20.15 1.99
CA ARG A 337 -10.60 21.10 2.58
C ARG A 337 -9.81 20.49 3.73
N PHE A 338 -8.51 20.75 3.74
CA PHE A 338 -7.59 20.46 4.83
C PHE A 338 -7.07 21.75 5.45
N GLU A 339 -6.86 21.71 6.76
CA GLU A 339 -5.99 22.65 7.47
C GLU A 339 -4.88 21.85 8.14
N CYS A 340 -3.63 22.11 7.75
CA CYS A 340 -2.47 21.41 8.28
C CYS A 340 -1.60 22.42 9.05
N PRO A 341 -1.75 22.54 10.39
CA PRO A 341 -0.96 23.46 11.19
C PRO A 341 0.54 23.10 11.16
N LEU A 342 1.40 24.11 11.00
CA LEU A 342 2.86 23.89 10.98
C LEU A 342 3.37 23.36 12.33
N ALA A 343 2.65 23.63 13.41
CA ALA A 343 2.96 23.12 14.74
C ALA A 343 2.93 21.58 14.83
N ASP A 344 2.23 20.91 13.91
CA ASP A 344 2.15 19.45 13.84
C ASP A 344 3.33 18.81 13.10
N PHE A 345 4.11 19.59 12.36
CA PHE A 345 5.28 19.10 11.63
C PHE A 345 6.49 18.97 12.56
N TYR A 346 7.32 17.96 12.31
CA TYR A 346 8.56 17.74 13.06
C TYR A 346 9.75 18.51 12.49
N ASP A 347 9.74 18.74 11.18
CA ASP A 347 10.74 19.50 10.43
C ASP A 347 10.01 20.45 9.46
N LEU A 348 10.58 21.62 9.21
CA LEU A 348 10.07 22.65 8.30
C LEU A 348 11.16 23.02 7.28
N THR A 349 11.96 22.05 6.87
CA THR A 349 13.06 22.22 5.91
C THR A 349 13.04 21.13 4.85
N GLY A 350 13.60 21.43 3.67
CA GLY A 350 13.78 20.46 2.60
C GLY A 350 12.52 20.19 1.77
N ASN A 351 12.56 19.08 1.04
CA ASN A 351 11.55 18.69 0.08
C ASN A 351 10.49 17.81 0.73
N TYR A 352 9.25 17.99 0.29
CA TYR A 352 8.08 17.25 0.74
C TYR A 352 7.24 16.74 -0.42
N GLU A 353 6.59 15.60 -0.21
CA GLU A 353 5.51 15.10 -1.04
C GLU A 353 4.19 15.16 -0.25
N MET A 354 3.26 15.98 -0.73
CA MET A 354 1.88 15.99 -0.27
C MET A 354 1.09 14.92 -1.02
N ARG A 355 0.62 13.89 -0.32
CA ARG A 355 -0.17 12.79 -0.89
C ARG A 355 -1.62 12.97 -0.48
N ILE A 356 -2.52 13.24 -1.42
CA ILE A 356 -3.97 13.33 -1.19
C ILE A 356 -4.61 12.00 -1.57
N GLY A 357 -5.18 11.29 -0.59
CA GLY A 357 -5.85 10.00 -0.76
C GLY A 357 -7.37 10.12 -0.71
N PHE A 358 -8.07 9.62 -1.72
CA PHE A 358 -9.52 9.51 -1.79
C PHE A 358 -9.94 8.11 -1.37
N LEU A 359 -10.62 7.98 -0.23
CA LEU A 359 -11.05 6.69 0.30
C LEU A 359 -12.44 6.34 -0.26
N HIS A 360 -12.47 5.51 -1.30
CA HIS A 360 -13.71 5.10 -1.96
C HIS A 360 -14.53 4.16 -1.05
N VAL A 361 -15.86 4.23 -1.16
CA VAL A 361 -16.81 3.46 -0.34
C VAL A 361 -16.64 1.93 -0.42
N ASN A 362 -15.94 1.44 -1.44
CA ASN A 362 -15.65 0.02 -1.63
C ASN A 362 -14.27 -0.38 -1.10
N GLY A 363 -13.61 0.48 -0.31
CA GLY A 363 -12.32 0.23 0.32
C GLY A 363 -11.10 0.43 -0.58
N SER A 364 -11.28 0.70 -1.87
CA SER A 364 -10.17 1.14 -2.73
C SER A 364 -9.75 2.58 -2.42
N ARG A 365 -8.53 2.95 -2.82
CA ARG A 365 -7.97 4.30 -2.62
C ARG A 365 -7.31 4.80 -3.89
N THR A 366 -7.65 6.02 -4.30
CA THR A 366 -6.85 6.79 -5.26
C THR A 366 -5.93 7.73 -4.51
N THR A 367 -4.64 7.79 -4.84
CA THR A 367 -3.70 8.74 -4.25
C THR A 367 -3.08 9.63 -5.33
N LEU A 368 -3.04 10.94 -5.09
CA LEU A 368 -2.40 11.94 -5.95
C LEU A 368 -1.30 12.66 -5.15
N GLY A 369 -0.06 12.60 -5.64
CA GLY A 369 1.11 13.19 -4.98
C GLY A 369 1.49 14.55 -5.57
N TYR A 370 1.83 15.53 -4.74
CA TYR A 370 2.29 16.86 -5.15
C TYR A 370 3.60 17.19 -4.45
N ALA A 371 4.63 17.56 -5.22
CA ALA A 371 5.89 17.98 -4.64
C ALA A 371 5.83 19.44 -4.20
N TYR A 372 6.38 19.73 -3.03
CA TYR A 372 6.58 21.09 -2.51
C TYR A 372 7.81 21.10 -1.61
N ASN A 373 8.22 22.27 -1.12
CA ASN A 373 9.36 22.37 -0.22
C ASN A 373 9.16 23.48 0.81
N PHE A 374 9.93 23.44 1.89
CA PHE A 374 10.03 24.57 2.79
C PHE A 374 11.27 25.41 2.47
N VAL A 375 11.08 26.73 2.42
CA VAL A 375 12.13 27.73 2.30
C VAL A 375 12.03 28.65 3.52
N ASN A 376 13.08 28.72 4.33
CA ASN A 376 13.09 29.53 5.56
C ASN A 376 11.88 29.26 6.48
N ASN A 377 11.52 27.99 6.67
CA ASN A 377 10.36 27.52 7.43
C ASN A 377 8.98 27.91 6.86
N ILE A 378 8.92 28.40 5.62
CA ILE A 378 7.68 28.74 4.91
C ILE A 378 7.48 27.73 3.76
N PRO A 379 6.30 27.10 3.64
CA PRO A 379 6.05 26.16 2.56
C PRO A 379 5.84 26.91 1.24
N ASP A 380 6.61 26.57 0.21
CA ASP A 380 6.36 26.98 -1.17
C ASP A 380 5.37 26.02 -1.81
N LEU A 381 4.11 26.45 -1.92
CA LEU A 381 3.00 25.66 -2.44
C LEU A 381 2.69 25.96 -3.91
N SER A 382 3.55 26.70 -4.61
CA SER A 382 3.33 27.12 -6.01
C SER A 382 3.08 25.97 -6.98
N LYS A 383 3.57 24.76 -6.65
CA LYS A 383 3.38 23.53 -7.43
C LYS A 383 2.19 22.67 -6.99
N VAL A 384 1.54 23.01 -5.87
CA VAL A 384 0.38 22.29 -5.32
C VAL A 384 -0.91 22.95 -5.82
N VAL A 385 -1.09 22.96 -7.14
CA VAL A 385 -2.20 23.62 -7.83
C VAL A 385 -2.60 22.82 -9.07
N THR A 386 -3.77 23.14 -9.64
CA THR A 386 -4.15 22.66 -10.98
C THR A 386 -4.42 23.82 -11.92
N TYR A 387 -4.10 23.62 -13.20
CA TYR A 387 -4.39 24.56 -14.28
C TYR A 387 -5.47 24.03 -15.20
N LYS A 388 -6.24 24.93 -15.82
CA LYS A 388 -7.16 24.57 -16.89
C LYS A 388 -6.38 24.35 -18.18
N LEU A 389 -6.22 23.09 -18.56
CA LEU A 389 -5.51 22.71 -19.78
C LEU A 389 -6.30 23.07 -21.05
N LEU A 390 -5.59 23.36 -22.14
CA LEU A 390 -6.17 23.44 -23.47
C LEU A 390 -6.68 22.05 -23.89
N PRO A 391 -7.84 21.95 -24.58
CA PRO A 391 -8.30 20.68 -25.12
C PRO A 391 -7.31 20.13 -26.15
N THR A 392 -6.97 18.84 -26.03
CA THR A 392 -6.09 18.13 -26.98
C THR A 392 -6.82 17.70 -28.26
N THR A 393 -8.12 18.03 -28.40
CA THR A 393 -8.88 17.74 -29.62
C THR A 393 -8.22 18.38 -30.84
N GLY A 394 -7.92 17.55 -31.85
CA GLY A 394 -7.23 17.97 -33.08
C GLY A 394 -5.71 18.08 -32.96
N TRP A 395 -5.13 17.75 -31.80
CA TRP A 395 -3.68 17.62 -31.66
C TRP A 395 -3.21 16.28 -32.22
N SER A 396 -1.95 16.22 -32.66
CA SER A 396 -1.33 14.99 -33.15
C SER A 396 0.14 14.88 -32.77
N ILE A 397 0.64 13.66 -32.64
CA ILE A 397 2.08 13.41 -32.58
C ILE A 397 2.65 13.51 -34.00
N VAL A 398 3.69 14.32 -34.16
CA VAL A 398 4.41 14.47 -35.44
C VAL A 398 5.69 13.65 -35.49
N ALA A 399 6.31 13.38 -34.34
CA ALA A 399 7.49 12.55 -34.24
C ALA A 399 7.68 12.02 -32.81
N SER A 400 8.36 10.88 -32.71
CA SER A 400 8.92 10.32 -31.47
C SER A 400 10.20 9.57 -31.82
N ASP A 401 11.20 9.55 -30.96
CA ASP A 401 12.43 8.78 -31.24
C ASP A 401 12.17 7.27 -31.27
N SER A 402 11.35 6.79 -30.33
CA SER A 402 11.06 5.37 -30.16
C SER A 402 9.75 5.14 -29.41
N ASN A 403 9.20 3.93 -29.57
CA ASN A 403 7.98 3.50 -28.88
C ASN A 403 8.09 2.00 -28.56
N GLU A 404 7.71 1.64 -27.34
CA GLU A 404 7.42 0.26 -26.97
C GLU A 404 6.12 -0.20 -27.67
N PRO A 405 6.05 -1.44 -28.18
CA PRO A 405 4.81 -2.01 -28.74
C PRO A 405 3.61 -1.81 -27.80
N GLY A 406 2.53 -1.21 -28.33
CA GLY A 406 1.31 -0.92 -27.57
C GLY A 406 1.36 0.32 -26.67
N SER A 407 2.50 1.02 -26.59
CA SER A 407 2.67 2.26 -25.81
C SER A 407 3.13 3.45 -26.68
N PRO A 408 2.42 3.77 -27.78
CA PRO A 408 2.82 4.83 -28.70
C PRO A 408 2.75 6.22 -28.06
N ALA A 409 3.55 7.15 -28.59
CA ALA A 409 3.56 8.55 -28.18
C ALA A 409 2.18 9.23 -28.24
N SER A 410 1.25 8.76 -29.07
CA SER A 410 -0.11 9.32 -29.14
C SER A 410 -0.91 9.18 -27.85
N ASN A 411 -0.55 8.22 -26.99
CA ASN A 411 -1.21 8.01 -25.70
C ASN A 411 -1.10 9.24 -24.80
N VAL A 412 -0.05 10.07 -24.92
CA VAL A 412 0.09 11.28 -24.08
C VAL A 412 -1.01 12.33 -24.33
N LEU A 413 -1.82 12.19 -25.37
CA LEU A 413 -2.84 13.18 -25.75
C LEU A 413 -4.28 12.72 -25.47
N ASP A 414 -4.48 11.49 -24.97
CA ASP A 414 -5.80 10.86 -24.83
C ASP A 414 -6.50 11.16 -23.49
N MET A 415 -5.82 11.82 -22.55
CA MET A 415 -6.32 12.15 -21.20
C MET A 415 -6.72 10.91 -20.39
N ASN A 416 -6.06 9.77 -20.64
CA ASN A 416 -6.29 8.50 -19.97
C ASN A 416 -5.01 7.99 -19.30
N ARG A 417 -4.94 8.15 -17.98
CA ARG A 417 -3.82 7.67 -17.15
C ARG A 417 -3.45 6.19 -17.28
N SER A 418 -4.36 5.37 -17.79
CA SER A 418 -4.13 3.93 -17.94
C SER A 418 -3.33 3.59 -19.20
N THR A 419 -3.25 4.51 -20.16
CA THR A 419 -2.40 4.44 -21.35
C THR A 419 -1.17 5.31 -21.14
N VAL A 420 -0.05 4.91 -21.73
CA VAL A 420 1.22 5.64 -21.61
C VAL A 420 1.95 5.64 -22.94
N TRP A 421 2.70 6.69 -23.21
CA TRP A 421 3.88 6.59 -24.07
C TRP A 421 5.01 5.95 -23.26
N HIS A 422 5.71 5.00 -23.84
CA HIS A 422 6.88 4.38 -23.24
C HIS A 422 7.92 4.11 -24.33
N THR A 423 9.19 4.43 -24.09
CA THR A 423 10.28 3.99 -24.98
C THR A 423 10.62 2.52 -24.72
N PRO A 424 11.32 1.82 -25.63
CA PRO A 424 11.53 0.38 -25.49
C PRO A 424 12.12 -0.04 -24.14
N TRP A 425 11.48 -0.99 -23.46
CA TRP A 425 11.95 -1.61 -22.21
C TRP A 425 11.99 -3.13 -22.29
N SER A 426 11.15 -3.75 -23.12
CA SER A 426 11.10 -5.21 -23.32
C SER A 426 12.11 -5.70 -24.39
N SER A 427 12.69 -4.76 -25.14
CA SER A 427 13.69 -4.99 -26.18
C SER A 427 14.91 -4.09 -25.97
N THR A 428 15.80 -3.99 -26.95
CA THR A 428 17.02 -3.17 -26.85
C THR A 428 16.69 -1.74 -26.47
N GLN A 429 17.23 -1.29 -25.35
CA GLN A 429 16.98 0.03 -24.78
C GLN A 429 18.07 1.01 -25.27
N THR A 430 17.68 2.05 -25.99
CA THR A 430 18.58 3.14 -26.36
C THR A 430 18.74 4.08 -25.16
N PRO A 431 19.96 4.48 -24.76
CA PRO A 431 20.14 5.50 -23.73
C PRO A 431 19.48 6.83 -24.11
N GLN A 432 19.10 7.60 -23.09
CA GLN A 432 18.61 8.98 -23.22
C GLN A 432 19.57 9.83 -24.09
N PRO A 433 19.09 10.84 -24.83
CA PRO A 433 17.76 11.44 -24.74
C PRO A 433 16.67 10.73 -25.55
N HIS A 434 15.43 10.85 -25.06
CA HIS A 434 14.21 10.43 -25.75
C HIS A 434 13.30 11.62 -26.02
N PHE A 435 12.49 11.60 -27.08
CA PHE A 435 11.60 12.71 -27.38
C PHE A 435 10.27 12.29 -28.01
N PHE A 436 9.27 13.15 -27.83
CA PHE A 436 8.10 13.21 -28.68
C PHE A 436 7.81 14.67 -29.08
N SER A 437 7.09 14.86 -30.18
CA SER A 437 6.72 16.17 -30.70
C SER A 437 5.24 16.21 -31.04
N VAL A 438 4.58 17.30 -30.67
CA VAL A 438 3.14 17.51 -30.76
C VAL A 438 2.86 18.66 -31.72
N ASN A 439 1.88 18.50 -32.60
CA ASN A 439 1.23 19.56 -33.34
C ASN A 439 -0.13 19.87 -32.69
N MET A 440 -0.35 21.11 -32.24
CA MET A 440 -1.60 21.54 -31.61
C MET A 440 -2.68 21.95 -32.63
N GLY A 441 -2.42 21.77 -33.92
CA GLY A 441 -3.32 22.03 -35.05
C GLY A 441 -3.45 23.50 -35.45
N ALA A 442 -3.06 24.43 -34.57
CA ALA A 442 -3.05 25.87 -34.83
C ALA A 442 -2.04 26.56 -33.89
N LEU A 443 -1.72 27.83 -34.18
CA LEU A 443 -1.00 28.69 -33.22
C LEU A 443 -1.83 28.86 -31.95
N ARG A 444 -1.23 28.53 -30.80
CA ARG A 444 -1.79 28.68 -29.46
C ARG A 444 -0.86 29.53 -28.61
N THR A 445 -1.44 30.35 -27.74
CA THR A 445 -0.69 30.98 -26.65
C THR A 445 -0.52 29.97 -25.53
N VAL A 446 0.73 29.65 -25.19
CA VAL A 446 1.11 28.68 -24.16
C VAL A 446 1.81 29.44 -23.03
N LYS A 447 1.30 29.31 -21.81
CA LYS A 447 1.89 29.86 -20.58
C LYS A 447 2.70 28.82 -19.83
N GLY A 448 2.32 27.56 -19.95
CA GLY A 448 3.00 26.45 -19.27
C GLY A 448 2.61 25.10 -19.85
N LEU A 449 3.33 24.09 -19.40
CA LEU A 449 3.14 22.70 -19.78
C LEU A 449 2.75 21.89 -18.54
N ALA A 450 1.98 20.83 -18.75
CA ALA A 450 1.57 19.89 -17.71
C ALA A 450 1.94 18.47 -18.13
N PHE A 451 2.58 17.75 -17.22
CA PHE A 451 3.03 16.37 -17.41
C PHE A 451 2.35 15.48 -16.39
N ARG A 452 1.96 14.27 -16.78
CA ARG A 452 1.44 13.28 -15.86
C ARG A 452 2.20 11.98 -15.97
N ASN A 453 2.83 11.57 -14.87
CA ASN A 453 3.51 10.28 -14.80
C ASN A 453 2.49 9.13 -14.78
N ARG A 454 2.95 7.96 -15.21
CA ARG A 454 2.36 6.67 -14.83
C ARG A 454 2.45 6.51 -13.32
N ASP A 455 1.53 5.74 -12.73
CA ASP A 455 1.56 5.43 -11.29
C ASP A 455 2.84 4.68 -10.86
N ASN A 456 3.39 3.82 -11.73
CA ASN A 456 4.75 3.31 -11.56
C ASN A 456 5.74 4.36 -12.05
N LEU A 457 6.62 4.81 -11.15
CA LEU A 457 7.54 5.93 -11.38
C LEU A 457 8.94 5.49 -11.86
N ASN A 458 9.17 4.20 -12.10
CA ASN A 458 10.42 3.72 -12.67
C ASN A 458 10.53 4.15 -14.13
N GLY A 459 11.51 5.00 -14.46
CA GLY A 459 11.65 5.57 -15.80
C GLY A 459 10.75 6.79 -16.04
N ALA A 460 10.14 7.36 -14.99
CA ALA A 460 9.51 8.67 -15.09
C ALA A 460 10.55 9.71 -15.53
N MET A 461 10.18 10.60 -16.45
CA MET A 461 11.09 11.65 -16.93
C MET A 461 11.56 12.54 -15.78
N LYS A 462 12.86 12.86 -15.76
CA LYS A 462 13.48 13.72 -14.74
C LYS A 462 13.88 15.04 -15.36
N ASP A 463 15.01 15.13 -16.05
CA ASP A 463 15.46 16.38 -16.65
C ASP A 463 14.97 16.47 -18.10
N VAL A 464 14.26 17.54 -18.44
CA VAL A 464 13.62 17.73 -19.76
C VAL A 464 13.99 19.06 -20.41
N ASN A 465 14.14 19.02 -21.73
CA ASN A 465 14.25 20.17 -22.59
C ASN A 465 12.91 20.39 -23.34
N ILE A 466 12.44 21.64 -23.36
CA ILE A 466 11.19 22.05 -23.99
C ILE A 466 11.51 22.95 -25.18
N TYR A 467 11.12 22.50 -26.37
CA TYR A 467 11.28 23.25 -27.61
C TYR A 467 9.93 23.64 -28.21
N VAL A 468 9.89 24.77 -28.89
CA VAL A 468 8.71 25.26 -29.64
C VAL A 468 9.02 25.44 -31.11
N SER A 469 7.98 25.38 -31.94
CA SER A 469 8.07 25.72 -33.36
C SER A 469 6.73 26.24 -33.91
N THR A 470 6.79 27.11 -34.91
CA THR A 470 5.59 27.57 -35.66
C THR A 470 5.42 26.83 -36.98
N ASN A 471 6.44 26.09 -37.45
CA ASN A 471 6.46 25.43 -38.75
C ASN A 471 6.76 23.93 -38.69
N GLY A 472 7.07 23.38 -37.51
CA GLY A 472 7.39 21.96 -37.29
C GLY A 472 8.79 21.54 -37.77
N VAL A 473 9.58 22.46 -38.33
CA VAL A 473 10.91 22.19 -38.90
C VAL A 473 12.00 22.87 -38.07
N SER A 474 11.85 24.16 -37.78
CA SER A 474 12.80 24.95 -36.98
C SER A 474 12.36 24.96 -35.53
N TRP A 475 13.20 24.42 -34.65
CA TRP A 475 12.91 24.26 -33.23
C TRP A 475 13.75 25.21 -32.38
N THR A 476 13.13 25.86 -31.40
CA THR A 476 13.82 26.75 -30.44
C THR A 476 13.66 26.19 -29.04
N LEU A 477 14.78 25.94 -28.36
CA LEU A 477 14.80 25.59 -26.93
C LEU A 477 14.36 26.80 -26.12
N ILE A 478 13.31 26.64 -25.31
CA ILE A 478 12.78 27.74 -24.47
C ILE A 478 12.89 27.48 -22.97
N LYS A 479 13.09 26.22 -22.56
CA LYS A 479 13.26 25.87 -21.15
C LYS A 479 13.96 24.53 -20.98
N THR A 480 14.85 24.45 -20.00
CA THR A 480 15.34 23.20 -19.41
C THR A 480 14.86 23.15 -17.97
N THR A 481 14.31 22.02 -17.53
CA THR A 481 13.76 21.90 -16.18
C THR A 481 13.78 20.46 -15.70
N GLN A 482 13.61 20.27 -14.38
CA GLN A 482 13.47 18.96 -13.77
C GLN A 482 12.01 18.74 -13.34
N LEU A 483 11.43 17.62 -13.74
CA LEU A 483 10.10 17.17 -13.36
C LEU A 483 10.15 16.45 -12.01
N SER A 484 9.20 16.75 -11.14
CA SER A 484 9.06 16.10 -9.84
C SER A 484 8.66 14.64 -9.97
N LYS A 485 9.23 13.78 -9.12
CA LYS A 485 8.92 12.34 -9.08
C LYS A 485 7.66 12.06 -8.25
N VAL A 486 6.49 12.45 -8.77
CA VAL A 486 5.19 12.21 -8.12
C VAL A 486 4.25 11.39 -8.99
N ALA A 487 3.39 10.60 -8.35
CA ALA A 487 2.39 9.79 -9.02
C ALA A 487 1.02 10.48 -9.02
N GLY A 488 0.28 10.27 -10.11
CA GLY A 488 -1.11 10.65 -10.23
C GLY A 488 -1.41 12.12 -10.43
N SER A 489 -0.74 13.10 -9.81
CA SER A 489 -1.02 14.51 -10.08
C SER A 489 -0.45 14.97 -11.42
N TRP A 490 -0.91 16.15 -11.87
CA TRP A 490 -0.18 16.93 -12.86
C TRP A 490 1.08 17.54 -12.26
N ILE A 491 2.16 17.54 -13.04
CA ILE A 491 3.41 18.23 -12.79
C ILE A 491 3.42 19.45 -13.72
N ASN A 492 3.29 20.63 -13.14
CA ASN A 492 3.18 21.87 -13.90
C ASN A 492 4.56 22.52 -14.07
N VAL A 493 4.83 22.96 -15.30
CA VAL A 493 6.03 23.71 -15.67
C VAL A 493 5.61 25.02 -16.31
N ASP A 494 5.66 26.10 -15.52
CA ASP A 494 5.42 27.45 -16.02
C ASP A 494 6.57 27.89 -16.95
N LEU A 495 6.23 28.53 -18.07
CA LEU A 495 7.20 29.21 -18.92
C LEU A 495 7.49 30.60 -18.34
N ASN A 496 8.73 31.08 -18.54
CA ASN A 496 9.12 32.41 -18.07
C ASN A 496 8.33 33.52 -18.76
N THR A 497 7.93 33.28 -20.01
CA THR A 497 7.06 34.16 -20.80
C THR A 497 6.10 33.31 -21.61
N SER A 498 4.89 33.83 -21.87
CA SER A 498 3.94 33.16 -22.76
C SER A 498 4.46 33.15 -24.20
N VAL A 499 4.33 32.02 -24.87
CA VAL A 499 4.81 31.85 -26.26
C VAL A 499 3.64 31.56 -27.19
N SER A 500 3.67 32.12 -28.40
CA SER A 500 2.72 31.74 -29.47
C SER A 500 3.37 30.67 -30.34
N THR A 501 2.84 29.45 -30.30
CA THR A 501 3.45 28.30 -30.97
C THR A 501 2.38 27.32 -31.45
N GLN A 502 2.70 26.51 -32.47
CA GLN A 502 1.82 25.44 -32.94
C GLN A 502 2.39 24.06 -32.57
N TYR A 503 3.71 23.95 -32.47
CA TYR A 503 4.39 22.69 -32.25
C TYR A 503 5.24 22.74 -30.98
N LEU A 504 5.23 21.64 -30.23
CA LEU A 504 6.05 21.43 -29.04
C LEU A 504 6.89 20.18 -29.21
N LYS A 505 8.13 20.18 -28.73
CA LYS A 505 8.96 18.98 -28.60
C LYS A 505 9.43 18.89 -27.16
N ILE A 506 9.20 17.73 -26.57
CA ILE A 506 9.64 17.37 -25.23
C ILE A 506 10.74 16.36 -25.38
N GLU A 507 11.93 16.69 -24.88
CA GLU A 507 13.09 15.82 -24.89
C GLU A 507 13.45 15.48 -23.43
N SER A 508 13.27 14.23 -23.04
CA SER A 508 13.76 13.68 -21.79
C SER A 508 15.25 13.42 -21.92
N THR A 509 16.06 14.08 -21.11
CA THR A 509 17.52 13.91 -21.07
C THR A 509 17.96 12.95 -19.96
N SER A 510 17.10 12.68 -18.98
CA SER A 510 17.33 11.74 -17.89
C SER A 510 16.00 11.22 -17.33
N SER A 511 16.03 10.09 -16.64
CA SER A 511 14.87 9.50 -15.96
C SER A 511 15.15 9.29 -14.47
N TRP A 512 14.10 9.28 -13.67
CA TRP A 512 14.21 8.93 -12.26
C TRP A 512 14.58 7.45 -12.09
N GLY A 513 15.70 7.19 -11.42
CA GLY A 513 16.28 5.85 -11.27
C GLY A 513 17.31 5.50 -12.35
N ASP A 514 17.72 6.47 -13.17
CA ASP A 514 18.78 6.35 -14.18
C ASP A 514 18.51 5.23 -15.20
N PHE A 515 17.24 5.02 -15.53
CA PHE A 515 16.82 4.07 -16.57
C PHE A 515 17.10 4.64 -17.96
N PHE A 516 17.45 3.74 -18.89
CA PHE A 516 17.60 4.12 -20.30
C PHE A 516 16.26 4.55 -20.90
N TYR A 517 15.15 3.95 -20.48
CA TYR A 517 13.82 4.30 -20.98
C TYR A 517 13.16 5.49 -20.27
N SER A 518 12.18 6.10 -20.95
CA SER A 518 11.28 7.16 -20.46
C SER A 518 9.82 6.76 -20.70
N HIS A 519 8.92 7.26 -19.85
CA HIS A 519 7.48 7.14 -20.10
C HIS A 519 6.69 8.36 -19.61
N LEU A 520 5.51 8.56 -20.19
CA LEU A 520 4.54 9.59 -19.78
C LEU A 520 3.11 9.09 -20.00
N ALA A 521 2.22 9.33 -19.05
CA ALA A 521 0.80 9.01 -19.21
C ALA A 521 0.08 10.10 -20.02
N ASP A 522 0.12 11.34 -19.55
CA ASP A 522 -0.57 12.46 -20.19
C ASP A 522 0.33 13.70 -20.33
N PHE A 523 0.06 14.47 -21.38
CA PHE A 523 0.70 15.75 -21.68
C PHE A 523 -0.36 16.81 -22.02
N GLY A 524 -0.18 18.01 -21.48
CA GLY A 524 -1.04 19.14 -21.77
C GLY A 524 -0.32 20.48 -21.69
N VAL A 525 -1.05 21.55 -22.02
CA VAL A 525 -0.58 22.94 -21.93
C VAL A 525 -1.69 23.83 -21.40
N TYR A 526 -1.35 24.99 -20.82
CA TYR A 526 -2.31 25.98 -20.31
C TYR A 526 -1.86 27.42 -20.59
#